data_AF-A0A089KNS0-F1
#
_entry.id   AF-A0A089KNS0-F1
#
_cell.length_a   1.000
_cell.length_b   1.000
_cell.length_c   1.000
_cell.angle_alpha   90.00
_cell.angle_beta   90.00
_cell.angle_gamma   90.00
#
_symmetry.space_group_name_H-M   'P 1'
#
loop_
_entity.id
_entity.type
_entity.pdbx_description
1 polymer ?
#
loop_
_entity_poly.entity_id
_entity_poly.type
_entity_poly.pdbx_seq_one_letter_code
_entity_poly.pdbx_strand_id
1 'polypeptide(L)'
;MLLGKTIGQIRRSKGINQAVLAGGIMSRSNLSRFEGGHYYPGYDKLILLLDKLEMSLEELLFLHQDNAPQVKRTLHLSLTEAGNRYDFDRLRAVSRECRFMYESTQTEAYYHLYLLGQGVLIQHQQADEIRTLPEIAAYIKPYLLGVDRWYLYEFKLLNNFLFTLSSSDAVFFGLRGAKEFDRYRSFPESRTVQQHLLQNLSILCLKERSYEQSLQFLEQALPLADKTHLLYDKIITLIYYELTLLCLKRKESTAELKAYLNILKQLDFEDSRQALLKVCRGHLGKGL
;
A
#
# COMPACT_ATOMS: atom_id res chain seq x y z
N MET A 1 -19.23 -4.12 -18.54
CA MET A 1 -18.78 -5.37 -17.89
C MET A 1 -19.98 -6.30 -17.75
N LEU A 2 -19.88 -7.55 -18.20
CA LEU A 2 -20.99 -8.51 -18.27
C LEU A 2 -20.95 -9.50 -17.09
N LEU A 3 -21.27 -9.01 -15.88
CA LEU A 3 -21.14 -9.79 -14.63
C LEU A 3 -22.16 -10.93 -14.50
N GLY A 4 -23.26 -10.87 -15.24
CA GLY A 4 -24.38 -11.80 -15.07
C GLY A 4 -24.03 -13.27 -15.31
N LYS A 5 -23.18 -13.56 -16.30
CA LYS A 5 -22.74 -14.93 -16.58
C LYS A 5 -21.99 -15.52 -15.38
N THR A 6 -21.08 -14.75 -14.80
CA THR A 6 -20.29 -15.12 -13.62
C THR A 6 -21.19 -15.30 -12.39
N ILE A 7 -22.12 -14.37 -12.14
CA ILE A 7 -23.15 -14.51 -11.08
C ILE A 7 -23.94 -15.80 -11.24
N GLY A 8 -24.39 -16.13 -12.47
CA GLY A 8 -25.12 -17.35 -12.73
C GLY A 8 -24.31 -18.62 -12.49
N GLN A 9 -23.01 -18.60 -12.81
CA GLN A 9 -22.09 -19.70 -12.49
C GLN A 9 -21.94 -19.89 -10.98
N ILE A 10 -21.68 -18.81 -10.24
CA ILE A 10 -21.54 -18.81 -8.77
C ILE A 10 -22.83 -19.29 -8.10
N ARG A 11 -23.98 -18.77 -8.53
CA ARG A 11 -25.28 -19.18 -7.99
C ARG A 11 -25.48 -20.69 -8.15
N ARG A 12 -25.20 -21.23 -9.34
CA ARG A 12 -25.34 -22.66 -9.63
C ARG A 12 -24.37 -23.52 -8.83
N SER A 13 -23.11 -23.08 -8.67
CA SER A 13 -22.13 -23.82 -7.85
C SER A 13 -22.52 -23.87 -6.37
N LYS A 14 -23.18 -22.81 -5.86
CA LYS A 14 -23.76 -22.78 -4.51
C LYS A 14 -25.11 -23.52 -4.37
N GLY A 15 -25.62 -24.13 -5.44
CA GLY A 15 -26.92 -24.84 -5.42
C GLY A 15 -28.14 -23.95 -5.24
N ILE A 16 -28.01 -22.63 -5.42
CA ILE A 16 -29.10 -21.67 -5.20
C ILE A 16 -29.95 -21.59 -6.47
N ASN A 17 -31.28 -21.66 -6.35
CA ASN A 17 -32.17 -21.46 -7.51
C ASN A 17 -32.44 -19.96 -7.76
N GLN A 18 -32.87 -19.60 -8.97
CA GLN A 18 -33.11 -18.20 -9.34
C GLN A 18 -34.21 -17.53 -8.50
N ALA A 19 -35.23 -18.27 -8.06
CA ALA A 19 -36.30 -17.69 -7.25
C ALA A 19 -35.79 -17.28 -5.86
N VAL A 20 -34.94 -18.10 -5.24
CA VAL A 20 -34.31 -17.82 -3.94
C VAL A 20 -33.39 -16.61 -4.03
N LEU A 21 -32.51 -16.58 -5.04
CA LEU A 21 -31.60 -15.45 -5.22
C LEU A 21 -32.35 -14.16 -5.54
N ALA A 22 -33.33 -14.20 -6.45
CA ALA A 22 -34.08 -13.00 -6.86
C ALA A 22 -35.06 -12.48 -5.79
N GLY A 23 -35.52 -13.34 -4.87
CA GLY A 23 -36.57 -13.01 -3.91
C GLY A 23 -36.27 -11.75 -3.11
N GLY A 24 -37.20 -10.79 -3.08
CA GLY A 24 -37.05 -9.51 -2.39
C GLY A 24 -36.14 -8.48 -3.09
N ILE A 25 -35.53 -8.83 -4.23
CA ILE A 25 -34.58 -7.96 -4.96
C ILE A 25 -35.11 -7.62 -6.36
N MET A 26 -35.56 -8.64 -7.10
CA MET A 26 -36.07 -8.50 -8.47
C MET A 26 -36.97 -9.68 -8.87
N SER A 27 -37.60 -9.62 -10.05
CA SER A 27 -38.31 -10.77 -10.58
C SER A 27 -37.35 -11.88 -11.01
N ARG A 28 -37.77 -13.14 -10.88
CA ARG A 28 -37.01 -14.31 -11.38
C ARG A 28 -36.62 -14.14 -12.85
N SER A 29 -37.53 -13.62 -13.67
CA SER A 29 -37.30 -13.37 -15.09
C SER A 29 -36.20 -12.32 -15.32
N ASN A 30 -36.14 -11.26 -14.52
CA ASN A 30 -35.06 -10.27 -14.59
C ASN A 30 -33.71 -10.87 -14.18
N LEU A 31 -33.67 -11.70 -13.14
CA LEU A 31 -32.45 -12.41 -12.77
C LEU A 31 -31.99 -13.34 -13.90
N SER A 32 -32.90 -14.09 -14.52
CA SER A 32 -32.56 -14.93 -15.67
C SER A 32 -32.02 -14.14 -16.86
N ARG A 33 -32.60 -12.96 -17.14
CA ARG A 33 -32.08 -12.06 -18.17
C ARG A 33 -30.73 -11.48 -17.81
N PHE A 34 -30.48 -11.17 -16.53
CA PHE A 34 -29.18 -10.71 -16.06
C PHE A 34 -28.13 -11.79 -16.27
N GLU A 35 -28.40 -13.02 -15.82
CA GLU A 35 -27.49 -14.16 -16.00
C GLU A 35 -27.19 -14.47 -17.47
N GLY A 36 -28.16 -14.21 -18.36
CA GLY A 36 -28.00 -14.33 -19.81
C GLY A 36 -27.34 -13.13 -20.50
N GLY A 37 -27.00 -12.05 -19.79
CA GLY A 37 -26.40 -10.84 -20.38
C GLY A 37 -27.40 -9.92 -21.12
N HIS A 38 -28.70 -10.09 -20.89
CA HIS A 38 -29.79 -9.35 -21.53
C HIS A 38 -30.50 -8.35 -20.61
N TYR A 39 -29.96 -8.13 -19.42
CA TYR A 39 -30.44 -7.16 -18.44
C TYR A 39 -29.27 -6.71 -17.56
N TYR A 40 -29.25 -5.44 -17.19
CA TYR A 40 -28.25 -4.86 -16.30
C TYR A 40 -28.99 -4.32 -15.07
N PRO A 41 -28.92 -5.00 -13.91
CA PRO A 41 -29.54 -4.51 -12.70
C PRO A 41 -28.85 -3.23 -12.23
N GLY A 42 -29.59 -2.42 -11.47
CA GLY A 42 -29.01 -1.31 -10.71
C GLY A 42 -27.95 -1.82 -9.73
N TYR A 43 -27.03 -0.94 -9.35
CA TYR A 43 -25.93 -1.27 -8.44
C TYR A 43 -26.43 -1.75 -7.07
N ASP A 44 -27.48 -1.12 -6.55
CA ASP A 44 -28.22 -1.52 -5.35
C ASP A 44 -28.62 -3.00 -5.38
N LYS A 45 -29.21 -3.44 -6.49
CA LYS A 45 -29.63 -4.84 -6.66
C LYS A 45 -28.46 -5.78 -6.78
N LEU A 46 -27.37 -5.38 -7.46
CA LEU A 46 -26.17 -6.20 -7.54
C LEU A 46 -25.57 -6.45 -6.15
N ILE A 47 -25.51 -5.44 -5.29
CA ILE A 47 -25.01 -5.58 -3.92
C ILE A 47 -25.90 -6.54 -3.11
N LEU A 48 -27.22 -6.42 -3.20
CA LEU A 48 -28.14 -7.34 -2.52
C LEU A 48 -28.03 -8.79 -3.03
N LEU A 49 -27.78 -8.98 -4.33
CA LEU A 49 -27.54 -10.32 -4.89
C LEU A 49 -26.22 -10.91 -4.36
N LEU A 50 -25.18 -10.09 -4.28
CA LEU A 50 -23.86 -10.48 -3.76
C LEU A 50 -23.91 -10.84 -2.27
N ASP A 51 -24.67 -10.08 -1.48
CA ASP A 51 -24.95 -10.38 -0.07
C ASP A 51 -25.59 -11.77 0.09
N LYS A 52 -26.65 -12.07 -0.67
CA LYS A 52 -27.26 -13.42 -0.70
C LYS A 52 -26.33 -14.52 -1.21
N LEU A 53 -25.33 -14.16 -1.99
CA LEU A 53 -24.31 -15.08 -2.48
C LEU A 53 -23.12 -15.18 -1.53
N GLU A 54 -23.12 -14.48 -0.38
CA GLU A 54 -22.00 -14.44 0.57
C GLU A 54 -20.68 -14.14 -0.16
N MET A 55 -20.68 -13.07 -0.95
CA MET A 55 -19.58 -12.71 -1.84
C MET A 55 -19.37 -11.21 -1.87
N SER A 56 -18.12 -10.76 -1.81
CA SER A 56 -17.79 -9.35 -1.99
C SER A 56 -17.78 -8.95 -3.47
N LEU A 57 -17.97 -7.66 -3.75
CA LEU A 57 -17.80 -7.15 -5.12
C LEU A 57 -16.37 -7.35 -5.63
N GLU A 58 -15.36 -7.22 -4.76
CA GLU A 58 -13.96 -7.43 -5.14
C GLU A 58 -13.70 -8.87 -5.59
N GLU A 59 -14.24 -9.86 -4.85
CA GLU A 59 -14.14 -11.27 -5.21
C GLU A 59 -14.88 -11.57 -6.52
N LEU A 60 -16.09 -11.02 -6.72
CA LEU A 60 -16.80 -11.18 -7.98
C LEU A 60 -15.97 -10.68 -9.17
N LEU A 61 -15.36 -9.50 -9.04
CA LEU A 61 -14.56 -8.89 -10.09
C LEU A 61 -13.32 -9.74 -10.40
N PHE A 62 -12.67 -10.29 -9.36
CA PHE A 62 -11.55 -11.22 -9.49
C PHE A 62 -11.95 -12.48 -10.27
N LEU A 63 -13.05 -13.14 -9.89
CA LEU A 63 -13.56 -14.33 -10.57
C LEU A 63 -14.01 -14.03 -12.01
N HIS A 64 -14.57 -12.84 -12.26
CA HIS A 64 -15.00 -12.43 -13.60
C HIS A 64 -13.84 -12.20 -14.56
N GLN A 65 -12.66 -11.85 -14.04
CA GLN A 65 -11.44 -11.63 -14.82
C GLN A 65 -10.55 -12.89 -14.85
N ASP A 66 -11.16 -14.09 -14.83
CA ASP A 66 -10.44 -15.37 -14.84
C ASP A 66 -9.40 -15.51 -13.71
N ASN A 67 -9.76 -15.07 -12.50
CA ASN A 67 -8.87 -15.03 -11.33
C ASN A 67 -7.67 -14.09 -11.51
N ALA A 68 -7.79 -13.08 -12.38
CA ALA A 68 -6.78 -12.04 -12.50
C ALA A 68 -6.97 -10.96 -11.41
N PRO A 69 -5.90 -10.54 -10.73
CA PRO A 69 -5.95 -9.37 -9.87
C PRO A 69 -6.25 -8.10 -10.67
N GLN A 70 -6.72 -7.06 -9.98
CA GLN A 70 -6.93 -5.74 -10.59
C GLN A 70 -5.66 -5.25 -11.31
N VAL A 71 -5.79 -4.78 -12.55
CA VAL A 71 -4.68 -4.36 -13.42
C VAL A 71 -3.67 -3.46 -12.71
N LYS A 72 -4.14 -2.40 -12.02
CA LYS A 72 -3.27 -1.48 -11.28
C LYS A 72 -2.47 -2.17 -10.16
N ARG A 73 -3.07 -3.14 -9.48
CA ARG A 73 -2.41 -3.94 -8.44
C ARG A 73 -1.35 -4.86 -9.07
N THR A 74 -1.66 -5.49 -10.19
CA THR A 74 -0.70 -6.33 -10.94
C THR A 74 0.50 -5.52 -11.41
N LEU A 75 0.27 -4.33 -11.99
CA LEU A 75 1.33 -3.42 -12.42
C LEU A 75 2.20 -2.98 -11.23
N HIS A 76 1.59 -2.54 -10.13
CA HIS A 76 2.31 -2.18 -8.91
C HIS A 76 3.20 -3.32 -8.40
N LEU A 77 2.65 -4.53 -8.26
CA LEU A 77 3.40 -5.70 -7.81
C LEU A 77 4.54 -6.05 -8.77
N SER A 78 4.33 -5.90 -10.07
CA SER A 78 5.36 -6.16 -11.09
C SER A 78 6.51 -5.16 -11.01
N LEU A 79 6.22 -3.87 -10.77
CA LEU A 79 7.23 -2.85 -10.52
C LEU A 79 8.03 -3.17 -9.25
N THR A 80 7.34 -3.49 -8.15
CA THR A 80 7.99 -3.84 -6.87
C THR A 80 8.86 -5.08 -7.01
N GLU A 81 8.36 -6.13 -7.68
CA GLU A 81 9.12 -7.37 -7.90
C GLU A 81 10.37 -7.12 -8.75
N ALA A 82 10.22 -6.41 -9.88
CA ALA A 82 11.33 -6.11 -10.78
C ALA A 82 12.40 -5.26 -10.08
N GLY A 83 12.00 -4.23 -9.32
CA GLY A 83 12.91 -3.41 -8.53
C GLY A 83 13.66 -4.21 -7.45
N ASN A 84 12.95 -5.05 -6.70
CA ASN A 84 13.56 -5.88 -5.65
C ASN A 84 14.51 -6.94 -6.19
N ARG A 85 14.29 -7.43 -7.43
CA ARG A 85 15.14 -8.41 -8.10
C ARG A 85 16.23 -7.77 -8.97
N TYR A 86 16.34 -6.43 -8.96
CA TYR A 86 17.27 -5.68 -9.80
C TYR A 86 17.11 -5.97 -11.31
N ASP A 87 15.90 -6.36 -11.74
CA ASP A 87 15.55 -6.61 -13.14
C ASP A 87 15.09 -5.29 -13.79
N PHE A 88 16.08 -4.46 -14.15
CA PHE A 88 15.83 -3.09 -14.62
C PHE A 88 15.18 -3.03 -16.01
N ASP A 89 15.38 -4.05 -16.85
CA ASP A 89 14.76 -4.10 -18.16
C ASP A 89 13.26 -4.41 -18.04
N ARG A 90 12.88 -5.37 -17.18
CA ARG A 90 11.48 -5.59 -16.84
C ARG A 90 10.87 -4.37 -16.16
N LEU A 91 11.60 -3.71 -15.25
CA LEU A 91 11.13 -2.48 -14.60
C LEU A 91 10.83 -1.37 -15.60
N ARG A 92 11.71 -1.12 -16.59
CA ARG A 92 11.49 -0.16 -17.69
C ARG A 92 10.27 -0.55 -18.52
N ALA A 93 10.15 -1.83 -18.90
CA ALA A 93 9.04 -2.31 -19.71
C ALA A 93 7.69 -2.07 -19.02
N VAL A 94 7.56 -2.47 -17.76
CA VAL A 94 6.32 -2.26 -16.97
C VAL A 94 6.06 -0.78 -16.71
N SER A 95 7.11 0.03 -16.46
CA SER A 95 6.98 1.48 -16.32
C SER A 95 6.39 2.10 -17.59
N ARG A 96 6.87 1.73 -18.77
CA ARG A 96 6.36 2.23 -20.06
C ARG A 96 4.95 1.72 -20.36
N GLU A 97 4.62 0.48 -19.98
CA GLU A 97 3.25 -0.03 -20.06
C GLU A 97 2.29 0.84 -19.23
N CYS A 98 2.68 1.23 -18.02
CA CYS A 98 1.89 2.13 -17.19
C CYS A 98 1.65 3.49 -17.89
N ARG A 99 2.67 4.05 -18.56
CA ARG A 99 2.53 5.28 -19.34
C ARG A 99 1.56 5.11 -20.51
N PHE A 100 1.67 4.02 -21.26
CA PHE A 100 0.73 3.71 -22.35
C PHE A 100 -0.71 3.55 -21.86
N MET A 101 -0.90 2.91 -20.70
CA MET A 101 -2.21 2.80 -20.06
C MET A 101 -2.76 4.16 -19.63
N TYR A 102 -1.90 5.07 -19.16
CA TYR A 102 -2.30 6.45 -18.90
C TYR A 102 -2.73 7.18 -20.19
N GLU A 103 -1.93 7.12 -21.25
CA GLU A 103 -2.21 7.80 -22.52
C GLU A 103 -3.54 7.33 -23.14
N SER A 104 -3.86 6.04 -23.02
CA SER A 104 -5.10 5.46 -23.54
C SER A 104 -6.34 5.70 -22.67
N THR A 105 -6.19 5.79 -21.34
CA THR A 105 -7.33 5.86 -20.40
C THR A 105 -7.50 7.22 -19.73
N GLN A 106 -6.50 8.09 -19.81
CA GLN A 106 -6.39 9.35 -19.06
C GLN A 106 -6.63 9.17 -17.55
N THR A 107 -6.28 7.99 -17.02
CA THR A 107 -6.43 7.66 -15.61
C THR A 107 -5.12 7.90 -14.88
N GLU A 108 -5.07 8.97 -14.08
CA GLU A 108 -3.91 9.44 -13.29
C GLU A 108 -3.13 8.34 -12.57
N ALA A 109 -3.83 7.34 -12.02
CA ALA A 109 -3.19 6.25 -11.30
C ALA A 109 -2.18 5.45 -12.12
N TYR A 110 -2.36 5.35 -13.44
CA TYR A 110 -1.36 4.72 -14.30
C TYR A 110 -0.13 5.60 -14.47
N TYR A 111 -0.29 6.92 -14.53
CA TYR A 111 0.84 7.84 -14.58
C TYR A 111 1.63 7.81 -13.27
N HIS A 112 0.96 7.75 -12.13
CA HIS A 112 1.63 7.55 -10.84
C HIS A 112 2.41 6.23 -10.79
N LEU A 113 1.91 5.14 -11.38
CA LEU A 113 2.68 3.89 -11.47
C LEU A 113 3.90 4.02 -12.40
N TYR A 114 3.77 4.74 -13.52
CA TYR A 114 4.90 5.08 -14.38
C TYR A 114 5.97 5.86 -13.59
N LEU A 115 5.58 6.91 -12.86
CA LEU A 115 6.50 7.69 -12.03
C LEU A 115 7.16 6.85 -10.94
N LEU A 116 6.45 5.91 -10.35
CA LEU A 116 7.01 4.99 -9.34
C LEU A 116 8.12 4.13 -9.96
N GLY A 117 7.89 3.55 -11.14
CA GLY A 117 8.90 2.80 -11.88
C GLY A 117 10.14 3.62 -12.20
N GLN A 118 9.96 4.85 -12.69
CA GLN A 118 11.05 5.79 -12.95
C GLN A 118 11.82 6.15 -11.67
N GLY A 119 11.11 6.38 -10.57
CA GLY A 119 11.73 6.70 -9.28
C GLY A 119 12.62 5.57 -8.76
N VAL A 120 12.16 4.32 -8.86
CA VAL A 120 12.96 3.14 -8.50
C VAL A 120 14.20 3.02 -9.40
N LEU A 121 14.07 3.23 -10.71
CA LEU A 121 15.22 3.24 -11.63
C LEU A 121 16.27 4.29 -11.22
N ILE A 122 15.84 5.50 -10.85
CA ILE A 122 16.73 6.56 -10.39
C ILE A 122 17.46 6.18 -9.10
N GLN A 123 16.78 5.57 -8.12
CA GLN A 123 17.41 5.12 -6.87
C GLN A 123 18.55 4.11 -7.10
N HIS A 124 18.50 3.36 -8.19
CA HIS A 124 19.51 2.40 -8.58
C HIS A 124 20.49 2.91 -9.65
N GLN A 125 20.51 4.22 -9.93
CA GLN A 125 21.39 4.84 -10.94
C GLN A 125 21.13 4.29 -12.36
N GLN A 126 19.89 3.90 -12.64
CA GLN A 126 19.42 3.32 -13.91
C GLN A 126 18.41 4.25 -14.63
N ALA A 127 18.52 5.56 -14.40
CA ALA A 127 17.58 6.57 -14.91
C ALA A 127 17.24 6.39 -16.40
N ASP A 128 15.95 6.45 -16.73
CA ASP A 128 15.42 6.22 -18.09
C ASP A 128 14.84 7.52 -18.67
N GLU A 129 13.51 7.66 -18.71
CA GLU A 129 12.83 8.82 -19.29
C GLU A 129 12.87 10.02 -18.33
N ILE A 130 12.71 9.78 -17.03
CA ILE A 130 12.89 10.80 -15.99
C ILE A 130 14.29 10.69 -15.40
N ARG A 131 14.94 11.83 -15.20
CA ARG A 131 16.35 11.88 -14.81
C ARG A 131 16.57 12.07 -13.32
N THR A 132 15.66 12.75 -12.63
CA THR A 132 15.86 13.13 -11.23
C THR A 132 14.61 12.92 -10.36
N LEU A 133 14.81 12.62 -9.07
CA LEU A 133 13.70 12.51 -8.10
C LEU A 133 12.91 13.82 -7.92
N PRO A 134 13.54 15.02 -7.94
CA PRO A 134 12.80 16.28 -7.91
C PRO A 134 11.79 16.46 -9.04
N GLU A 135 12.05 15.94 -10.25
CA GLU A 135 11.06 15.98 -11.35
C GLU A 135 9.80 15.18 -11.00
N ILE A 136 9.96 14.00 -10.41
CA ILE A 136 8.83 13.19 -9.93
C ILE A 136 8.09 13.93 -8.82
N ALA A 137 8.84 14.48 -7.87
CA ALA A 137 8.28 15.20 -6.74
C ALA A 137 7.49 16.45 -7.19
N ALA A 138 7.94 17.13 -8.25
CA ALA A 138 7.25 18.27 -8.84
C ALA A 138 5.87 17.92 -9.41
N TYR A 139 5.63 16.66 -9.75
CA TYR A 139 4.31 16.16 -10.18
C TYR A 139 3.45 15.69 -9.00
N ILE A 140 4.04 14.93 -8.07
CA ILE A 140 3.29 14.31 -6.97
C ILE A 140 2.83 15.34 -5.93
N LYS A 141 3.65 16.37 -5.63
CA LYS A 141 3.29 17.36 -4.60
C LYS A 141 2.05 18.18 -4.97
N PRO A 142 1.93 18.78 -6.18
CA PRO A 142 0.72 19.51 -6.55
C PRO A 142 -0.53 18.63 -6.50
N TYR A 143 -0.44 17.36 -6.91
CA TYR A 143 -1.55 16.41 -6.79
C TYR A 143 -1.99 16.25 -5.34
N LEU A 144 -1.08 15.90 -4.43
CA LEU A 144 -1.40 15.69 -3.01
C LEU A 144 -1.93 16.96 -2.32
N LEU A 145 -1.45 18.13 -2.73
CA LEU A 145 -1.94 19.43 -2.24
C LEU A 145 -3.33 19.77 -2.77
N GLY A 146 -3.60 19.48 -4.05
CA GLY A 146 -4.86 19.81 -4.72
C GLY A 146 -6.04 18.93 -4.30
N VAL A 147 -5.79 17.79 -3.65
CA VAL A 147 -6.86 16.96 -3.09
C VAL A 147 -7.31 17.52 -1.75
N ASP A 148 -8.56 17.98 -1.66
CA ASP A 148 -9.16 18.55 -0.44
C ASP A 148 -9.20 17.56 0.72
N ARG A 149 -9.58 16.31 0.43
CA ARG A 149 -9.72 15.23 1.42
C ARG A 149 -9.04 13.98 0.92
N TRP A 150 -8.11 13.46 1.70
CA TRP A 150 -7.40 12.26 1.32
C TRP A 150 -8.27 11.01 1.52
N TYR A 151 -8.17 10.11 0.55
CA TYR A 151 -8.69 8.76 0.58
C TYR A 151 -7.55 7.76 0.65
N LEU A 152 -7.88 6.47 0.77
CA LEU A 152 -6.88 5.39 0.84
C LEU A 152 -5.83 5.47 -0.30
N TYR A 153 -6.25 5.99 -1.46
CA TYR A 153 -5.37 6.20 -2.60
C TYR A 153 -4.26 7.23 -2.31
N GLU A 154 -4.58 8.42 -1.80
CA GLU A 154 -3.58 9.45 -1.51
C GLU A 154 -2.59 9.01 -0.43
N PHE A 155 -3.04 8.25 0.58
CA PHE A 155 -2.13 7.69 1.60
C PHE A 155 -1.17 6.66 1.00
N LYS A 156 -1.65 5.78 0.11
CA LYS A 156 -0.80 4.84 -0.64
C LYS A 156 0.16 5.57 -1.57
N LEU A 157 -0.31 6.64 -2.21
CA LEU A 157 0.50 7.47 -3.09
C LEU A 157 1.64 8.14 -2.33
N LEU A 158 1.35 8.77 -1.19
CA LEU A 158 2.37 9.37 -0.33
C LEU A 158 3.40 8.33 0.11
N ASN A 159 2.95 7.14 0.54
CA ASN A 159 3.85 6.03 0.90
C ASN A 159 4.82 5.69 -0.23
N ASN A 160 4.29 5.55 -1.45
CA ASN A 160 5.06 5.16 -2.62
C ASN A 160 6.06 6.24 -3.05
N PHE A 161 5.79 7.52 -2.76
CA PHE A 161 6.63 8.63 -3.21
C PHE A 161 7.40 9.33 -2.09
N LEU A 162 7.35 8.84 -0.85
CA LEU A 162 8.03 9.49 0.27
C LEU A 162 9.53 9.67 0.02
N PHE A 163 10.16 8.71 -0.67
CA PHE A 163 11.58 8.76 -1.01
C PHE A 163 11.96 9.85 -2.02
N THR A 164 11.00 10.43 -2.74
CA THR A 164 11.25 11.52 -3.71
C THR A 164 11.14 12.90 -3.08
N LEU A 165 10.58 12.99 -1.86
CA LEU A 165 10.30 14.25 -1.18
C LEU A 165 11.52 14.75 -0.41
N SER A 166 11.60 16.06 -0.22
CA SER A 166 12.50 16.61 0.80
C SER A 166 11.97 16.22 2.18
N SER A 167 12.87 16.25 3.15
CA SER A 167 12.59 16.13 4.57
C SER A 167 11.40 16.98 5.04
N SER A 168 11.43 18.28 4.73
CA SER A 168 10.37 19.23 5.10
C SER A 168 9.01 18.83 4.53
N ASP A 169 8.99 18.40 3.26
CA ASP A 169 7.76 18.09 2.55
C ASP A 169 7.17 16.77 3.03
N ALA A 170 8.02 15.77 3.23
CA ALA A 170 7.62 14.49 3.77
C ALA A 170 7.03 14.63 5.18
N VAL A 171 7.63 15.43 6.06
CA VAL A 171 7.06 15.72 7.39
C VAL A 171 5.73 16.46 7.26
N PHE A 172 5.64 17.48 6.40
CA PHE A 172 4.40 18.21 6.15
C PHE A 172 3.25 17.29 5.70
N PHE A 173 3.48 16.50 4.66
CA PHE A 173 2.49 15.54 4.14
C PHE A 173 2.20 14.41 5.12
N GLY A 174 3.21 13.97 5.87
CA GLY A 174 3.06 12.94 6.89
C GLY A 174 2.19 13.38 8.05
N LEU A 175 2.37 14.60 8.56
CA LEU A 175 1.52 15.18 9.61
C LEU A 175 0.09 15.38 9.13
N ARG A 176 -0.11 15.79 7.87
CA ARG A 176 -1.44 15.83 7.26
C ARG A 176 -2.06 14.43 7.21
N GLY A 177 -1.29 13.45 6.71
CA GLY A 177 -1.73 12.07 6.61
C GLY A 177 -2.16 11.49 7.96
N ALA A 178 -1.32 11.67 8.99
CA ALA A 178 -1.60 11.26 10.37
C ALA A 178 -2.93 11.82 10.89
N LYS A 179 -3.21 13.12 10.66
CA LYS A 179 -4.47 13.75 11.08
C LYS A 179 -5.69 13.23 10.30
N GLU A 180 -5.55 13.00 9.00
CA GLU A 180 -6.68 12.57 8.18
C GLU A 180 -7.07 11.10 8.38
N PHE A 181 -6.17 10.29 8.95
CA PHE A 181 -6.40 8.88 9.22
C PHE A 181 -7.45 8.57 10.28
N ASP A 182 -7.79 9.51 11.15
CA ASP A 182 -8.81 9.31 12.19
C ASP A 182 -10.16 8.85 11.59
N ARG A 183 -10.46 9.31 10.37
CA ARG A 183 -11.67 8.93 9.61
C ARG A 183 -11.70 7.45 9.23
N TYR A 184 -10.54 6.80 9.18
CA TYR A 184 -10.35 5.40 8.81
C TYR A 184 -10.17 4.47 10.01
N ARG A 185 -10.32 4.94 11.26
CA ARG A 185 -10.09 4.12 12.47
C ARG A 185 -10.85 2.78 12.49
N SER A 186 -12.02 2.74 11.87
CA SER A 186 -12.92 1.59 11.79
C SER A 186 -12.81 0.81 10.48
N PHE A 187 -11.88 1.17 9.59
CA PHE A 187 -11.65 0.51 8.31
C PHE A 187 -10.36 -0.32 8.38
N PRO A 188 -10.42 -1.64 8.61
CA PRO A 188 -9.24 -2.47 8.86
C PRO A 188 -8.16 -2.38 7.77
N GLU A 189 -8.57 -2.24 6.52
CA GLU A 189 -7.72 -2.18 5.33
C GLU A 189 -6.81 -0.94 5.30
N SER A 190 -7.17 0.12 6.04
CA SER A 190 -6.30 1.30 6.16
C SER A 190 -5.15 1.08 7.13
N ARG A 191 -5.28 0.17 8.10
CA ARG A 191 -4.35 0.08 9.24
C ARG A 191 -2.93 -0.28 8.80
N THR A 192 -2.79 -1.18 7.83
CA THR A 192 -1.49 -1.52 7.23
C THR A 192 -0.88 -0.32 6.50
N VAL A 193 -1.69 0.44 5.75
CA VAL A 193 -1.23 1.66 5.06
C VAL A 193 -0.79 2.74 6.06
N GLN A 194 -1.53 2.89 7.16
CA GLN A 194 -1.22 3.79 8.25
C GLN A 194 0.10 3.42 8.93
N GLN A 195 0.24 2.14 9.28
CA GLN A 195 1.44 1.63 9.93
C GLN A 195 2.68 1.83 9.05
N HIS A 196 2.62 1.46 7.76
CA HIS A 196 3.74 1.68 6.84
C HIS A 196 4.07 3.17 6.67
N LEU A 197 3.06 4.06 6.60
CA LEU A 197 3.30 5.49 6.45
C LEU A 197 4.00 6.08 7.67
N LEU A 198 3.49 5.80 8.86
CA LEU A 198 4.08 6.30 10.10
C LEU A 198 5.49 5.73 10.31
N GLN A 199 5.70 4.45 9.99
CA GLN A 199 7.03 3.84 10.05
C GLN A 199 8.00 4.51 9.05
N ASN A 200 7.60 4.68 7.78
CA ASN A 200 8.44 5.33 6.77
C ASN A 200 8.79 6.78 7.13
N LEU A 201 7.83 7.55 7.65
CA LEU A 201 8.05 8.91 8.16
C LEU A 201 9.02 8.92 9.33
N SER A 202 8.89 7.98 10.27
CA SER A 202 9.80 7.89 11.40
C SER A 202 11.23 7.61 10.99
N ILE A 203 11.43 6.73 9.99
CA ILE A 203 12.74 6.37 9.45
C ILE A 203 13.36 7.57 8.75
N LEU A 204 12.56 8.34 8.00
CA LEU A 204 13.03 9.57 7.37
C LEU A 204 13.49 10.60 8.41
N CYS A 205 12.65 10.88 9.42
CA CYS A 205 12.99 11.79 10.51
C CYS A 205 14.26 11.34 11.25
N LEU A 206 14.40 10.02 11.49
CA LEU A 206 15.58 9.45 12.13
C LEU A 206 16.85 9.69 11.30
N LYS A 207 16.82 9.46 9.98
CA LYS A 207 17.97 9.69 9.09
C LYS A 207 18.48 11.13 9.15
N GLU A 208 17.58 12.08 9.34
CA GLU A 208 17.88 13.51 9.47
C GLU A 208 18.23 13.94 10.90
N ARG A 209 18.23 12.98 11.84
CA ARG A 209 18.47 13.20 13.27
C ARG A 209 17.38 14.05 13.95
N SER A 210 16.20 14.13 13.35
CA SER A 210 14.97 14.70 13.95
C SER A 210 14.33 13.66 14.87
N TYR A 211 15.03 13.28 15.94
CA TYR A 211 14.67 12.13 16.77
C TYR A 211 13.33 12.29 17.51
N GLU A 212 12.98 13.50 17.96
CA GLU A 212 11.69 13.76 18.60
C GLU A 212 10.51 13.51 17.66
N GLN A 213 10.60 13.96 16.41
CA GLN A 213 9.56 13.73 15.40
C GLN A 213 9.50 12.25 15.00
N SER A 214 10.66 11.60 14.88
CA SER A 214 10.73 10.16 14.66
C SER A 214 9.97 9.39 15.75
N LEU A 215 10.21 9.73 17.02
CA LEU A 215 9.55 9.12 18.16
C LEU A 215 8.03 9.30 18.12
N GLN A 216 7.54 10.51 17.80
CA GLN A 216 6.11 10.79 17.70
C GLN A 216 5.39 9.92 16.66
N PHE A 217 6.04 9.64 15.52
CA PHE A 217 5.49 8.75 14.51
C PHE A 217 5.56 7.27 14.94
N LEU A 218 6.64 6.85 15.61
CA LEU A 218 6.80 5.48 16.12
C LEU A 218 5.75 5.13 17.18
N GLU A 219 5.46 6.05 18.10
CA GLU A 219 4.43 5.90 19.13
C GLU A 219 3.03 5.71 18.53
N GLN A 220 2.76 6.32 17.37
CA GLN A 220 1.51 6.12 16.63
C GLN A 220 1.52 4.82 15.81
N ALA A 221 2.68 4.39 15.30
CA ALA A 221 2.81 3.19 14.48
C ALA A 221 2.68 1.89 15.29
N LEU A 222 3.20 1.85 16.52
CA LEU A 222 3.24 0.62 17.34
C LEU A 222 1.84 0.01 17.61
N PRO A 223 0.83 0.77 18.08
CA PRO A 223 -0.51 0.21 18.31
C PRO A 223 -1.20 -0.30 17.05
N LEU A 224 -0.81 0.20 15.87
CA LEU A 224 -1.37 -0.24 14.59
C LEU A 224 -0.81 -1.61 14.19
N ALA A 225 0.48 -1.85 14.41
CA ALA A 225 1.11 -3.13 14.12
C ALA A 225 0.50 -4.26 14.97
N ASP A 226 0.17 -3.98 16.23
CA ASP A 226 -0.52 -4.92 17.13
C ASP A 226 -1.91 -5.32 16.63
N LYS A 227 -2.67 -4.35 16.14
CA LYS A 227 -4.05 -4.55 15.66
C LYS A 227 -4.15 -5.24 14.30
N THR A 228 -3.03 -5.45 13.62
CA THR A 228 -2.98 -5.96 12.23
C THR A 228 -2.17 -7.24 12.08
N HIS A 229 -1.69 -7.83 13.19
CA HIS A 229 -0.83 -9.02 13.17
C HIS A 229 0.44 -8.85 12.31
N LEU A 230 0.91 -7.61 12.14
CA LEU A 230 2.11 -7.27 11.38
C LEU A 230 3.35 -7.46 12.26
N LEU A 231 3.67 -8.72 12.59
CA LEU A 231 4.76 -9.05 13.52
C LEU A 231 6.12 -8.51 13.03
N TYR A 232 6.42 -8.68 11.74
CA TYR A 232 7.65 -8.19 11.15
C TYR A 232 7.75 -6.66 11.29
N ASP A 233 6.71 -5.93 10.86
CA ASP A 233 6.69 -4.48 10.97
C ASP A 233 6.75 -3.99 12.40
N LYS A 234 6.12 -4.71 13.35
CA LYS A 234 6.25 -4.44 14.78
C LYS A 234 7.70 -4.53 15.24
N ILE A 235 8.43 -5.60 14.88
CA ILE A 235 9.83 -5.78 15.24
C ILE A 235 10.68 -4.62 14.68
N ILE A 236 10.48 -4.28 13.40
CA ILE A 236 11.19 -3.16 12.76
C ILE A 236 10.88 -1.83 13.47
N THR A 237 9.61 -1.54 13.75
CA THR A 237 9.20 -0.33 14.49
C THR A 237 9.80 -0.29 15.88
N LEU A 238 9.85 -1.41 16.61
CA LEU A 238 10.47 -1.50 17.94
C LEU A 238 11.98 -1.25 17.89
N ILE A 239 12.68 -1.76 16.87
CA ILE A 239 14.11 -1.49 16.66
C ILE A 239 14.35 0.01 16.47
N TYR A 240 13.57 0.65 15.61
CA TYR A 240 13.67 2.10 15.40
C TYR A 240 13.28 2.89 16.66
N TYR A 241 12.28 2.44 17.41
CA TYR A 241 11.88 3.04 18.69
C TYR A 241 13.01 3.03 19.72
N GLU A 242 13.62 1.87 19.96
CA GLU A 242 14.75 1.74 20.89
C GLU A 242 15.96 2.57 20.45
N LEU A 243 16.28 2.55 19.15
CA LEU A 243 17.33 3.37 18.57
C LEU A 243 17.08 4.87 18.81
N THR A 244 15.86 5.34 18.55
CA THR A 244 15.47 6.74 18.76
C THR A 244 15.57 7.15 20.24
N LEU A 245 15.13 6.30 21.17
CA LEU A 245 15.26 6.58 22.61
C LEU A 245 16.72 6.69 23.07
N LEU A 246 17.61 5.84 22.54
CA LEU A 246 19.04 5.89 22.80
C LEU A 246 19.65 7.19 22.25
N CYS A 247 19.31 7.58 21.02
CA CYS A 247 19.77 8.83 20.42
C CYS A 247 19.30 10.08 21.21
N LEU A 248 18.10 10.03 21.77
CA LEU A 248 17.53 11.07 22.63
C LEU A 248 18.09 11.05 24.07
N LYS A 249 18.92 10.07 24.43
CA LYS A 249 19.39 9.82 25.81
C LYS A 249 18.24 9.66 26.81
N ARG A 250 17.07 9.20 26.35
CA ARG A 250 15.93 8.82 27.21
C ARG A 250 16.06 7.37 27.71
N LYS A 251 17.01 6.63 27.15
CA LYS A 251 17.41 5.28 27.53
C LYS A 251 18.92 5.15 27.35
N GLU A 252 19.58 4.36 28.19
CA GLU A 252 21.03 4.12 28.13
C GLU A 252 21.38 2.68 27.71
N SER A 253 20.52 1.71 28.09
CA SER A 253 20.74 0.29 27.80
C SER A 253 20.41 -0.06 26.35
N THR A 254 21.31 -0.80 25.69
CA THR A 254 21.09 -1.37 24.34
C THR A 254 20.47 -2.77 24.36
N ALA A 255 20.08 -3.28 25.53
CA ALA A 255 19.65 -4.68 25.70
C ALA A 255 18.42 -5.01 24.85
N GLU A 256 17.39 -4.17 24.86
CA GLU A 256 16.14 -4.39 24.12
C GLU A 256 16.35 -4.26 22.61
N LEU A 257 17.14 -3.27 22.16
CA LEU A 257 17.54 -3.15 20.77
C LEU A 257 18.23 -4.42 20.27
N LYS A 258 19.17 -4.96 21.06
CA LYS A 258 19.87 -6.22 20.75
C LYS A 258 18.91 -7.41 20.75
N ALA A 259 17.95 -7.45 21.69
CA ALA A 259 16.94 -8.50 21.75
C ALA A 259 16.09 -8.52 20.47
N TYR A 260 15.58 -7.37 20.01
CA TYR A 260 14.79 -7.28 18.78
C TYR A 260 15.61 -7.63 17.52
N LEU A 261 16.86 -7.19 17.43
CA LEU A 261 17.76 -7.61 16.36
C LEU A 261 18.02 -9.13 16.36
N ASN A 262 18.06 -9.75 17.54
CA ASN A 262 18.21 -11.20 17.67
C ASN A 262 16.96 -11.96 17.25
N ILE A 263 15.75 -11.39 17.42
CA ILE A 263 14.52 -11.99 16.87
C ILE A 263 14.61 -12.10 15.35
N LEU A 264 15.09 -11.06 14.65
CA LEU A 264 15.29 -11.13 13.20
C LEU A 264 16.24 -12.26 12.80
N LYS A 265 17.32 -12.46 13.57
CA LYS A 265 18.25 -13.57 13.38
C LYS A 265 17.57 -14.94 13.56
N GLN A 266 16.77 -15.09 14.62
CA GLN A 266 16.07 -16.34 14.94
C GLN A 266 15.00 -16.70 13.91
N LEU A 267 14.50 -15.71 13.17
CA LEU A 267 13.52 -15.86 12.09
C LEU A 267 14.16 -15.87 10.70
N ASP A 268 15.49 -16.02 10.60
CA ASP A 268 16.26 -16.07 9.34
C ASP A 268 16.19 -14.80 8.47
N PHE A 269 15.85 -13.64 9.05
CA PHE A 269 15.88 -12.34 8.38
C PHE A 269 17.25 -11.65 8.49
N GLU A 270 18.31 -12.35 8.07
CA GLU A 270 19.69 -11.88 8.26
C GLU A 270 20.01 -10.61 7.45
N ASP A 271 19.51 -10.48 6.22
CA ASP A 271 19.69 -9.28 5.38
C ASP A 271 19.10 -8.04 6.05
N SER A 272 17.86 -8.14 6.55
CA SER A 272 17.18 -7.07 7.29
C SER A 272 17.95 -6.72 8.56
N ARG A 273 18.45 -7.73 9.29
CA ARG A 273 19.26 -7.53 10.49
C ARG A 273 20.55 -6.77 10.20
N GLN A 274 21.26 -7.12 9.13
CA GLN A 274 22.50 -6.45 8.72
C GLN A 274 22.23 -5.00 8.29
N ALA A 275 21.17 -4.76 7.52
CA ALA A 275 20.75 -3.42 7.14
C ALA A 275 20.44 -2.56 8.37
N LEU A 276 19.67 -3.08 9.33
CA LEU A 276 19.33 -2.37 10.56
C LEU A 276 20.53 -2.15 11.48
N LEU A 277 21.46 -3.11 11.57
CA LEU A 277 22.72 -2.93 12.31
C LEU A 277 23.55 -1.78 11.72
N LYS A 278 23.63 -1.68 10.39
CA LYS A 278 24.31 -0.57 9.72
C LYS A 278 23.67 0.76 10.08
N VAL A 279 22.34 0.83 10.14
CA VAL A 279 21.61 2.03 10.59
C VAL A 279 21.94 2.34 12.05
N CYS A 280 21.83 1.36 12.95
CA CYS A 280 22.11 1.54 14.39
C CYS A 280 23.54 2.08 14.62
N ARG A 281 24.54 1.49 13.95
CA ARG A 281 25.93 1.94 14.04
C ARG A 281 26.16 3.34 13.48
N GLY A 282 25.40 3.74 12.47
CA GLY A 282 25.43 5.09 11.90
C GLY A 282 24.99 6.17 12.90
N HIS A 283 24.11 5.83 13.84
CA HIS A 283 23.57 6.77 14.83
C HIS A 283 24.25 6.68 16.21
N LEU A 284 24.60 5.47 16.67
CA LEU A 284 25.14 5.23 18.02
C LEU A 284 26.66 5.00 18.04
N GLY A 285 27.31 4.87 16.89
CA GLY A 285 28.73 4.52 16.78
C GLY A 285 29.00 3.00 16.81
N LYS A 286 30.28 2.60 16.82
CA LYS A 286 30.72 1.20 16.64
C LYS A 286 30.49 0.26 17.84
N GLY A 287 29.87 0.71 18.94
CA GLY A 287 29.68 -0.06 20.17
C GLY A 287 28.51 -1.07 20.17
N LEU A 288 27.93 -1.35 19.00
CA LEU A 288 26.69 -2.13 18.83
C LEU A 288 26.90 -3.46 18.09
#